data_AF-A0A9D8HQJ7-F1
#
_entry.id   AF-A0A9D8HQJ7-F1
#
_cell.length_a   1.000
_cell.length_b   1.000
_cell.length_c   1.000
_cell.angle_alpha   90.00
_cell.angle_beta   90.00
_cell.angle_gamma   90.00
#
_symmetry.space_group_name_H-M   'P 1'
#
loop_
_entity.id
_entity.type
_entity.pdbx_description
1 polymer ?
#
loop_
_entity_poly.entity_id
_entity_poly.type
_entity_poly.pdbx_seq_one_letter_code
_entity_poly.pdbx_strand_id
1 'polypeptide(L)'
;MDQVEVKLLDALGELEDLNSKQAATKSRIDQATLKLVENEQEISVIEKELEQKTSVLNERVAEIYKNNNRSILDVLLKTEDFLEFVSRLKLMNILLKQDIEVIDEIKEKKSRLLKINNNILDLRQQLKTEQANIGKLVEQSAEKKDEIEQIYNEKSELFSVAKANKDALIAMENQLSAKEAEISNMLTGYEYGDAPSGKMLWPAN
;
A
#
# COMPACT_ATOMS: atom_id res chain seq x y z
N MET A 1 4.24 17.52 -31.70
CA MET A 1 3.26 17.70 -30.62
C MET A 1 2.70 16.36 -30.18
N ASP A 2 2.20 15.54 -31.10
CA ASP A 2 1.57 14.24 -30.80
C ASP A 2 2.45 13.30 -29.96
N GLN A 3 3.76 13.22 -30.24
CA GLN A 3 4.67 12.37 -29.45
C GLN A 3 4.85 12.83 -28.00
N VAL A 4 4.87 14.14 -27.73
CA VAL A 4 5.01 14.69 -26.37
C VAL A 4 3.71 14.50 -25.59
N GLU A 5 2.57 14.58 -26.27
CA GLU A 5 1.26 14.32 -25.68
C GLU A 5 1.07 12.85 -25.31
N VAL A 6 1.50 11.91 -26.16
CA VAL A 6 1.49 10.47 -25.84
C VAL A 6 2.38 10.18 -24.63
N LYS A 7 3.62 10.70 -24.60
CA LYS A 7 4.52 10.54 -23.44
C LYS A 7 3.91 11.07 -22.15
N LEU A 8 3.24 12.22 -22.20
CA LEU A 8 2.58 12.80 -21.03
C LEU A 8 1.45 11.90 -20.52
N LEU A 9 0.62 11.37 -21.41
CA LEU A 9 -0.47 10.47 -21.05
C LEU A 9 0.05 9.17 -20.44
N ASP A 10 1.11 8.59 -21.02
CA ASP A 10 1.75 7.37 -20.51
C ASP A 10 2.33 7.62 -19.10
N ALA A 11 3.06 8.73 -18.91
CA ALA A 11 3.65 9.08 -17.62
C ALA A 11 2.59 9.34 -16.54
N LEU A 12 1.46 9.99 -16.89
CA LEU A 12 0.33 10.18 -15.97
C LEU A 12 -0.34 8.85 -15.60
N GLY A 13 -0.49 7.93 -16.56
CA GLY A 13 -1.02 6.58 -16.30
C GLY A 13 -0.13 5.76 -15.37
N GLU A 14 1.20 5.81 -15.58
CA GLU A 14 2.16 5.17 -14.68
C GLU A 14 2.13 5.78 -13.27
N LEU A 15 2.00 7.11 -13.16
CA LEU A 15 1.87 7.78 -11.86
C LEU A 15 0.58 7.36 -11.12
N GLU A 16 -0.54 7.21 -11.84
CA GLU A 16 -1.79 6.72 -11.27
C GLU A 16 -1.66 5.28 -10.75
N ASP A 17 -1.05 4.38 -11.52
CA ASP A 17 -0.78 3.00 -11.09
C ASP A 17 0.13 2.97 -9.85
N LEU A 18 1.19 3.79 -9.81
CA LEU A 18 2.06 3.93 -8.64
C LEU A 18 1.27 4.41 -7.41
N ASN A 19 0.40 5.42 -7.55
CA ASN A 19 -0.42 5.92 -6.46
C ASN A 19 -1.41 4.85 -5.96
N SER A 20 -2.01 4.07 -6.87
CA SER A 20 -2.89 2.95 -6.53
C SER A 20 -2.14 1.86 -5.75
N LYS A 21 -0.93 1.50 -6.21
CA LYS A 21 -0.04 0.56 -5.51
C LYS A 21 0.37 1.07 -4.13
N GLN A 22 0.64 2.37 -3.98
CA GLN A 22 0.91 2.98 -2.67
C GLN A 22 -0.28 2.87 -1.74
N ALA A 23 -1.49 3.21 -2.21
CA ALA A 23 -2.71 3.11 -1.42
C ALA A 23 -3.00 1.67 -0.96
N ALA A 24 -2.86 0.70 -1.87
CA ALA A 24 -3.01 -0.72 -1.55
C ALA A 24 -1.96 -1.21 -0.53
N THR A 25 -0.71 -0.76 -0.67
CA THR A 25 0.38 -1.11 0.26
C THR A 25 0.17 -0.50 1.63
N LYS A 26 -0.27 0.75 1.71
CA LYS A 26 -0.63 1.41 2.97
C LYS A 26 -1.78 0.70 3.68
N SER A 27 -2.82 0.32 2.93
CA SER A 27 -3.94 -0.47 3.47
C SER A 27 -3.48 -1.82 4.05
N ARG A 28 -2.56 -2.52 3.37
CA ARG A 28 -1.96 -3.76 3.90
C ARG A 28 -1.17 -3.52 5.19
N ILE A 29 -0.40 -2.44 5.28
CA ILE A 29 0.32 -2.04 6.49
C ILE A 29 -0.66 -1.77 7.64
N ASP A 30 -1.73 -1.02 7.39
CA ASP A 30 -2.73 -0.68 8.40
C ASP A 30 -3.43 -1.95 8.91
N GLN A 31 -3.84 -2.84 8.00
CA GLN A 31 -4.46 -4.13 8.35
C GLN A 31 -3.52 -5.03 9.16
N ALA A 32 -2.25 -5.13 8.77
CA ALA A 32 -1.26 -5.92 9.51
C ALA A 32 -1.00 -5.34 10.90
N THR A 33 -0.98 -4.01 11.03
CA THR A 33 -0.82 -3.32 12.31
C THR A 33 -2.01 -3.55 13.24
N LEU A 34 -3.25 -3.49 12.72
CA LEU A 34 -4.44 -3.84 13.49
C LEU A 34 -4.40 -5.28 14.00
N LYS A 35 -4.07 -6.24 13.13
CA LYS A 35 -3.92 -7.65 13.53
C LYS A 35 -2.85 -7.87 14.60
N LEU A 36 -1.75 -7.10 14.56
CA LEU A 36 -0.75 -7.15 15.62
C LEU A 36 -1.31 -6.69 16.96
N VAL A 37 -2.05 -5.58 16.98
CA VAL A 37 -2.70 -5.09 18.21
C VAL A 37 -3.72 -6.09 18.75
N GLU A 38 -4.54 -6.69 17.87
CA GLU A 38 -5.50 -7.74 18.25
C GLU A 38 -4.78 -8.96 18.85
N ASN A 39 -3.71 -9.43 18.22
CA ASN A 39 -2.90 -10.55 18.72
C ASN A 39 -2.25 -10.23 20.08
N GLU A 40 -1.75 -9.01 20.28
CA GLU A 40 -1.16 -8.57 21.56
C GLU A 40 -2.20 -8.53 22.68
N GLN A 41 -3.42 -8.07 22.39
CA GLN A 41 -4.54 -8.12 23.34
C GLN A 41 -4.93 -9.55 23.67
N GLU A 42 -5.01 -10.43 22.66
CA GLU A 42 -5.32 -11.83 22.83
C GLU A 42 -4.28 -12.55 23.69
N ILE A 43 -2.99 -12.28 23.48
CA ILE A 43 -1.91 -12.78 24.35
C ILE A 43 -2.15 -12.36 25.79
N SER A 44 -2.42 -11.08 26.05
CA SER A 44 -2.63 -10.57 27.40
C SER A 44 -3.81 -11.26 28.12
N VAL A 45 -4.89 -11.54 27.39
CA VAL A 45 -6.03 -12.28 27.93
C VAL A 45 -5.64 -13.73 28.25
N ILE A 46 -5.00 -14.43 27.31
CA ILE A 46 -4.60 -15.83 27.51
C ILE A 46 -3.56 -15.96 28.64
N GLU A 47 -2.62 -15.03 28.78
CA GLU A 47 -1.63 -15.03 29.86
C GLU A 47 -2.29 -14.90 31.23
N LYS A 48 -3.28 -14.02 31.40
CA LYS A 48 -4.04 -13.89 32.65
C LYS A 48 -4.82 -15.15 32.97
N GLU A 49 -5.49 -15.75 31.99
CA GLU A 49 -6.21 -17.01 32.18
C GLU A 49 -5.26 -18.15 32.55
N LEU A 50 -4.08 -18.18 31.93
CA LEU A 50 -3.06 -19.18 32.19
C LEU A 50 -2.46 -19.03 33.59
N GLU A 51 -2.22 -17.81 34.06
CA GLU A 51 -1.77 -17.51 35.42
C GLU A 51 -2.79 -18.02 36.45
N GLN A 52 -4.08 -17.69 36.27
CA GLN A 52 -5.15 -18.15 37.15
C GLN A 52 -5.23 -19.68 37.21
N LYS A 53 -5.27 -20.34 36.05
CA LYS A 53 -5.37 -21.81 35.97
C LYS A 53 -4.13 -22.50 36.54
N THR A 54 -2.94 -21.94 36.31
CA THR A 54 -1.69 -22.46 36.87
C THR A 54 -1.64 -22.29 38.38
N SER A 55 -2.16 -21.18 38.93
CA SER A 55 -2.25 -20.98 40.39
C SER A 55 -3.16 -22.01 41.04
N VAL A 56 -4.35 -22.25 40.49
CA VAL A 56 -5.28 -23.26 40.99
C VAL A 56 -4.64 -24.65 40.97
N LEU A 57 -3.96 -25.01 39.88
CA LEU A 57 -3.26 -26.29 39.79
C LEU A 57 -2.12 -26.40 40.81
N ASN A 58 -1.33 -25.32 40.99
CA ASN A 58 -0.23 -25.28 41.96
C ASN A 58 -0.72 -25.42 43.41
N GLU A 59 -1.80 -24.74 43.78
CA GLU A 59 -2.43 -24.85 45.09
C GLU A 59 -2.88 -26.29 45.35
N ARG A 60 -3.57 -26.92 44.39
CA ARG A 60 -4.02 -28.31 44.50
C ARG A 60 -2.86 -29.30 44.63
N VAL A 61 -1.79 -29.13 43.84
CA VAL A 61 -0.58 -29.97 43.95
C VAL A 61 0.08 -29.80 45.33
N ALA A 62 0.16 -28.57 45.84
CA ALA A 62 0.72 -28.30 47.15
C ALA A 62 -0.13 -28.89 48.28
N GLU A 63 -1.46 -28.85 48.18
CA GLU A 63 -2.38 -29.51 49.13
C GLU A 63 -2.21 -31.03 49.12
N ILE A 64 -2.14 -31.66 47.94
CA ILE A 64 -1.88 -33.10 47.80
C ILE A 64 -0.55 -33.45 48.48
N TYR A 65 0.52 -32.68 48.23
CA TYR A 65 1.84 -32.93 48.81
C TYR A 65 1.84 -32.79 50.34
N LYS A 66 1.23 -31.73 50.88
CA LYS A 66 1.10 -31.50 52.34
C LYS A 66 0.30 -32.60 53.03
N ASN A 67 -0.73 -33.11 52.37
CA ASN A 67 -1.61 -34.14 52.90
C ASN A 67 -1.08 -35.57 52.71
N ASN A 68 -0.01 -35.76 51.91
CA ASN A 68 0.58 -37.07 51.63
C ASN A 68 1.19 -37.78 52.86
N ASN A 69 1.33 -37.09 54.00
CA ASN A 69 1.72 -37.70 55.27
C ASN A 69 0.55 -38.31 56.07
N ARG A 70 -0.70 -38.21 55.56
CA ARG A 70 -1.87 -38.98 56.01
C ARG A 70 -2.34 -39.82 54.82
N SER A 71 -2.34 -41.15 54.94
CA SER A 71 -2.74 -42.03 53.84
C SER A 71 -4.15 -41.64 53.34
N ILE A 72 -4.28 -41.19 52.09
CA ILE A 72 -5.58 -40.91 51.45
C ILE A 72 -6.45 -42.17 51.45
N LEU A 73 -5.81 -43.35 51.40
CA LEU A 73 -6.48 -44.63 51.59
C LEU A 73 -7.02 -44.77 53.02
N ASP A 74 -6.30 -44.34 54.07
CA ASP A 74 -6.84 -44.34 55.44
C ASP A 74 -8.02 -43.38 55.60
N VAL A 75 -8.04 -42.24 54.90
CA VAL A 75 -9.15 -41.27 54.97
C VAL A 75 -10.38 -41.76 54.20
N LEU A 76 -10.18 -42.50 53.10
CA LEU A 76 -11.26 -43.17 52.37
C LEU A 76 -11.80 -44.37 53.17
N LEU A 77 -10.92 -45.15 53.82
CA LEU A 77 -11.27 -46.35 54.58
C LEU A 77 -11.80 -46.06 55.99
N LYS A 78 -11.53 -44.88 56.58
CA LYS A 78 -12.17 -44.37 57.81
C LYS A 78 -13.47 -43.62 57.50
N THR A 79 -14.43 -44.31 56.90
CA THR A 79 -15.81 -43.83 56.73
C THR A 79 -16.75 -44.70 57.56
N GLU A 80 -17.76 -44.10 58.19
CA GLU A 80 -18.69 -44.82 59.06
C GLU A 80 -19.80 -45.54 58.26
N ASP A 81 -19.98 -45.17 56.98
CA ASP A 81 -20.99 -45.73 56.06
C ASP A 81 -20.45 -45.90 54.62
N PHE A 82 -20.91 -46.96 53.93
CA PHE A 82 -20.59 -47.29 52.54
C PHE A 82 -21.07 -46.21 51.55
N LEU A 83 -22.19 -45.54 51.82
CA LEU A 83 -22.67 -44.42 51.00
C LEU A 83 -21.72 -43.22 51.05
N GLU A 84 -21.12 -42.97 52.22
CA GLU A 84 -20.13 -41.91 52.42
C GLU A 84 -18.82 -42.26 51.70
N PHE A 85 -18.37 -43.52 51.77
CA PHE A 85 -17.23 -44.03 51.00
C PHE A 85 -17.40 -43.80 49.49
N VAL A 86 -18.53 -44.24 48.91
CA VAL A 86 -18.83 -44.07 47.48
C VAL A 86 -18.91 -42.60 47.09
N SER A 87 -19.48 -41.76 47.96
CA SER A 87 -19.59 -40.31 47.72
C SER A 87 -18.21 -39.63 47.72
N ARG A 88 -17.33 -39.98 48.66
CA ARG A 88 -15.95 -39.48 48.70
C ARG A 88 -15.10 -40.00 47.54
N LEU A 89 -15.27 -41.26 47.13
CA LEU A 89 -14.65 -41.84 45.92
C LEU A 89 -15.12 -41.14 44.65
N LYS A 90 -16.42 -40.84 44.55
CA LYS A 90 -17.01 -40.09 43.44
C LYS A 90 -16.45 -38.66 43.39
N LEU A 91 -16.37 -37.98 44.53
CA LEU A 91 -15.74 -36.66 44.66
C LEU A 91 -14.27 -36.69 44.26
N MET A 92 -13.48 -37.67 44.70
CA MET A 92 -12.07 -37.80 44.32
C MET A 92 -11.91 -38.02 42.80
N ASN A 93 -12.74 -38.87 42.20
CA ASN A 93 -12.76 -39.05 40.75
C ASN A 93 -13.17 -37.77 39.99
N ILE A 94 -14.12 -37.00 40.52
CA ILE A 94 -14.51 -35.69 39.95
C ILE A 94 -13.33 -34.72 40.03
N LEU A 95 -12.65 -34.65 41.17
CA LEU A 95 -11.50 -33.77 41.39
C LEU A 95 -10.34 -34.11 40.44
N LEU A 96 -10.01 -35.40 40.28
CA LEU A 96 -8.98 -35.87 39.33
C LEU A 96 -9.35 -35.56 37.87
N LYS A 97 -10.63 -35.71 37.49
CA LYS A 97 -11.09 -35.32 36.16
C LYS A 97 -10.96 -33.82 35.93
N GLN A 98 -11.35 -33.00 36.90
CA GLN A 98 -11.19 -31.55 36.84
C GLN A 98 -9.71 -31.13 36.73
N ASP A 99 -8.79 -31.83 37.40
CA ASP A 99 -7.35 -31.56 37.28
C ASP A 99 -6.80 -31.88 35.90
N ILE A 100 -7.25 -32.99 35.28
CA ILE A 100 -6.91 -33.34 33.90
C ILE A 100 -7.46 -32.28 32.93
N GLU A 101 -8.71 -31.86 33.10
CA GLU A 101 -9.34 -30.79 32.30
C GLU A 101 -8.54 -29.47 32.41
N VAL A 102 -8.14 -29.07 33.62
CA VAL A 102 -7.30 -27.86 33.82
C VAL A 102 -5.93 -27.99 33.14
N ILE A 103 -5.28 -29.17 33.22
CA ILE A 103 -4.01 -29.41 32.54
C ILE A 103 -4.15 -29.33 31.03
N ASP A 104 -5.22 -29.89 30.48
CA ASP A 104 -5.46 -29.86 29.04
C ASP A 104 -5.82 -28.45 28.56
N GLU A 105 -6.62 -27.69 29.30
CA GLU A 105 -6.86 -26.26 29.04
C GLU A 105 -5.55 -25.45 29.06
N ILE A 106 -4.64 -25.70 30.01
CA ILE A 106 -3.32 -25.04 30.06
C ILE A 106 -2.50 -25.39 28.83
N LYS A 107 -2.48 -26.67 28.40
CA LYS A 107 -1.76 -27.09 27.18
C LYS A 107 -2.32 -26.42 25.93
N GLU A 108 -3.64 -26.37 25.79
CA GLU A 108 -4.30 -25.71 24.67
C GLU A 108 -3.97 -24.22 24.62
N LYS A 109 -4.04 -23.52 25.76
CA LYS A 109 -3.68 -22.10 25.86
C LYS A 109 -2.21 -21.85 25.52
N LYS A 110 -1.28 -22.70 25.99
CA LYS A 110 0.15 -22.61 25.59
C LYS A 110 0.34 -22.83 24.10
N SER A 111 -0.34 -23.82 23.53
CA SER A 111 -0.30 -24.08 22.08
C SER A 111 -0.83 -22.89 21.28
N ARG A 112 -1.92 -22.25 21.76
CA ARG A 112 -2.48 -21.04 21.17
C ARG A 112 -1.50 -19.87 21.25
N LEU A 113 -0.86 -19.62 22.39
CA LEU A 113 0.18 -18.59 22.52
C LEU A 113 1.33 -18.80 21.53
N LEU A 114 1.82 -20.04 21.37
CA LEU A 114 2.86 -20.34 20.39
C LEU A 114 2.43 -20.00 18.96
N LYS A 115 1.19 -20.33 18.59
CA LYS A 115 0.63 -19.99 17.27
C LYS A 115 0.50 -18.47 17.06
N ILE A 116 0.01 -17.74 18.07
CA ILE A 116 -0.12 -16.28 17.99
C ILE A 116 1.27 -15.64 17.88
N ASN A 117 2.25 -16.09 18.67
CA ASN A 117 3.62 -15.59 18.60
C ASN A 117 4.25 -15.81 17.22
N ASN A 118 4.06 -16.98 16.61
CA ASN A 118 4.52 -17.23 15.24
C ASN A 118 3.82 -16.29 14.23
N ASN A 119 2.52 -16.09 14.36
CA ASN A 119 1.77 -15.14 13.52
C ASN A 119 2.29 -13.70 13.69
N ILE A 120 2.62 -13.27 14.91
CA ILE A 120 3.24 -11.96 15.16
C ILE A 120 4.59 -11.83 14.45
N LEU A 121 5.43 -12.88 14.48
CA LEU A 121 6.71 -12.87 13.78
C LEU A 121 6.52 -12.74 12.26
N ASP A 122 5.58 -13.49 11.69
CA ASP A 122 5.24 -13.42 10.27
C ASP A 122 4.70 -12.04 9.89
N LEU A 123 3.77 -11.48 10.68
CA LEU A 123 3.21 -10.13 10.46
C LEU A 123 4.28 -9.04 10.57
N ARG A 124 5.21 -9.14 11.51
CA ARG A 124 6.34 -8.19 11.64
C ARG A 124 7.27 -8.26 10.45
N GLN A 125 7.54 -9.46 9.94
CA GLN A 125 8.35 -9.63 8.74
C GLN A 125 7.64 -9.05 7.50
N GLN A 126 6.33 -9.31 7.36
CA GLN A 126 5.51 -8.71 6.31
C GLN A 126 5.53 -7.18 6.39
N LEU A 127 5.29 -6.60 7.56
CA LEU A 127 5.34 -5.14 7.76
C LEU A 127 6.68 -4.56 7.34
N LYS A 128 7.81 -5.19 7.71
CA LYS A 128 9.14 -4.73 7.30
C LYS A 128 9.28 -4.72 5.77
N THR A 129 8.78 -5.75 5.09
CA THR A 129 8.82 -5.82 3.62
C THR A 129 7.91 -4.77 2.97
N GLU A 130 6.71 -4.56 3.49
CA GLU A 130 5.77 -3.56 2.96
C GLU A 130 6.26 -2.13 3.22
N GLN A 131 6.92 -1.87 4.37
CA GLN A 131 7.55 -0.58 4.67
C GLN A 131 8.72 -0.27 3.73
N ALA A 132 9.53 -1.27 3.37
CA ALA A 132 10.57 -1.09 2.36
C ALA A 132 9.96 -0.86 0.96
N ASN A 133 8.87 -1.57 0.64
CA ASN A 133 8.18 -1.44 -0.64
C ASN A 133 7.51 -0.07 -0.81
N ILE A 134 6.83 0.44 0.23
CA ILE A 134 6.21 1.76 0.17
C ILE A 134 7.26 2.86 -0.02
N GLY A 135 8.44 2.73 0.61
CA GLY A 135 9.55 3.67 0.39
C GLY A 135 9.96 3.75 -1.09
N LYS A 136 10.12 2.60 -1.75
CA LYS A 136 10.44 2.52 -3.18
C LYS A 136 9.32 3.09 -4.05
N LEU A 137 8.07 2.78 -3.76
CA LEU A 137 6.93 3.29 -4.52
C LEU A 137 6.80 4.83 -4.39
N VAL A 138 7.15 5.40 -3.24
CA VAL A 138 7.17 6.84 -3.02
C VAL A 138 8.29 7.50 -3.82
N GLU A 139 9.49 6.91 -3.83
CA GLU A 139 10.61 7.37 -4.64
C GLU A 139 10.28 7.35 -6.14
N GLN A 140 9.75 6.23 -6.65
CA GLN A 140 9.32 6.10 -8.05
C GLN A 140 8.22 7.10 -8.43
N SER A 141 7.29 7.38 -7.52
CA SER A 141 6.24 8.39 -7.75
C SER A 141 6.80 9.81 -7.79
N ALA A 142 7.83 10.11 -6.98
CA ALA A 142 8.51 11.39 -7.03
C ALA A 142 9.26 11.57 -8.35
N GLU A 143 10.06 10.58 -8.76
CA GLU A 143 10.77 10.59 -10.05
C GLU A 143 9.80 10.76 -11.23
N LYS A 144 8.66 10.06 -11.20
CA LYS A 144 7.65 10.17 -12.26
C LYS A 144 6.98 11.55 -12.28
N LYS A 145 6.80 12.21 -11.14
CA LYS A 145 6.30 13.59 -11.08
C LYS A 145 7.29 14.57 -11.70
N ASP A 146 8.58 14.40 -11.42
CA ASP A 146 9.63 15.23 -12.00
C ASP A 146 9.70 15.04 -13.52
N GLU A 147 9.56 13.80 -14.01
CA GLU A 147 9.46 13.49 -15.45
C GLU A 147 8.25 14.19 -16.09
N ILE A 148 7.08 14.12 -15.45
CA ILE A 148 5.87 14.81 -15.91
C ILE A 148 6.10 16.32 -16.01
N GLU A 149 6.74 16.93 -15.02
CA GLU A 149 7.06 18.37 -15.03
C GLU A 149 7.99 18.73 -16.20
N GLN A 150 9.01 17.91 -16.48
CA GLN A 150 9.88 18.09 -17.64
C GLN A 150 9.12 18.02 -18.96
N ILE A 151 8.23 17.03 -19.11
CA ILE A 151 7.39 16.87 -20.31
C ILE A 151 6.44 18.07 -20.48
N TYR A 152 5.88 18.60 -19.38
CA TYR A 152 5.06 19.81 -19.42
C TYR A 152 5.84 21.03 -19.90
N ASN A 153 7.08 21.20 -19.43
CA ASN A 153 7.96 22.28 -19.86
C ASN A 153 8.30 22.15 -21.35
N GLU A 154 8.65 20.94 -21.83
CA GLU A 154 8.89 20.67 -23.26
C GLU A 154 7.65 20.99 -24.11
N LYS A 155 6.46 20.57 -23.65
CA LYS A 155 5.18 20.86 -24.34
C LYS A 155 4.94 22.37 -24.44
N SER A 156 5.21 23.11 -23.37
CA SER A 156 5.06 24.58 -23.32
C SER A 156 6.00 25.29 -24.29
N GLU A 157 7.26 24.86 -24.34
CA GLU A 157 8.27 25.40 -25.26
C GLU A 157 7.87 25.15 -26.72
N LEU A 158 7.50 23.91 -27.05
CA LEU A 158 7.04 23.55 -28.41
C LEU A 158 5.81 24.37 -28.82
N PHE A 159 4.88 24.61 -27.90
CA PHE A 159 3.72 25.44 -28.16
C PHE A 159 4.11 26.90 -28.42
N SER A 160 5.05 27.45 -27.66
CA SER A 160 5.58 28.80 -27.86
C SER A 160 6.23 28.95 -29.23
N VAL A 161 7.09 27.99 -29.62
CA VAL A 161 7.74 27.98 -30.95
C VAL A 161 6.71 27.84 -32.07
N ALA A 162 5.73 26.95 -31.93
CA ALA A 162 4.67 26.78 -32.92
C ALA A 162 3.86 28.07 -33.11
N LYS A 163 3.57 28.79 -32.03
CA LYS A 163 2.89 30.09 -32.08
C LYS A 163 3.72 31.14 -32.79
N ALA A 164 5.00 31.27 -32.45
CA ALA A 164 5.91 32.21 -33.11
C ALA A 164 6.04 31.93 -34.61
N ASN A 165 6.15 30.66 -35.01
CA ASN A 165 6.20 30.26 -36.42
C ASN A 165 4.90 30.61 -37.16
N LYS A 166 3.73 30.39 -36.53
CA LYS A 166 2.44 30.79 -37.09
C LYS A 166 2.39 32.30 -37.32
N ASP A 167 2.78 33.10 -36.33
CA ASP A 167 2.76 34.55 -36.43
C ASP A 167 3.72 35.05 -37.53
N ALA A 168 4.89 34.41 -37.68
CA ALA A 168 5.84 34.69 -38.76
C ALA A 168 5.27 34.35 -40.15
N LEU A 169 4.56 33.22 -40.30
CA LEU A 169 3.90 32.85 -41.55
C LEU A 169 2.82 33.86 -41.95
N ILE A 170 2.00 34.30 -40.99
CA ILE A 170 0.98 35.34 -41.22
C ILE A 170 1.64 36.65 -41.65
N ALA A 171 2.75 37.04 -41.03
CA ALA A 171 3.49 38.23 -41.43
C ALA A 171 4.06 38.12 -42.86
N MET A 172 4.58 36.96 -43.23
CA MET A 172 5.10 36.69 -44.57
C MET A 172 3.99 36.70 -45.63
N GLU A 173 2.82 36.12 -45.32
CA GLU A 173 1.63 36.15 -46.17
C GLU A 173 1.18 37.59 -46.45
N ASN A 174 1.07 38.41 -45.40
CA ASN A 174 0.72 39.83 -45.54
C ASN A 174 1.74 40.60 -46.39
N GLN A 175 3.05 40.30 -46.25
CA GLN A 175 4.09 40.92 -47.07
C GLN A 175 3.99 40.50 -48.55
N LEU A 176 3.68 39.23 -48.83
CA LEU A 176 3.48 38.75 -50.19
C LEU A 176 2.25 39.40 -50.83
N SER A 177 1.12 39.45 -50.13
CA SER A 177 -0.08 40.13 -50.62
C SER A 177 0.15 41.61 -50.89
N ALA A 178 0.93 42.30 -50.05
CA ALA A 178 1.30 43.70 -50.28
C ALA A 178 2.15 43.87 -51.56
N LYS A 179 3.12 42.96 -51.79
CA LYS A 179 3.93 42.96 -53.02
C LYS A 179 3.12 42.61 -54.26
N GLU A 180 2.19 41.68 -54.16
CA GLU A 180 1.28 41.33 -55.26
C GLU A 180 0.38 42.51 -55.64
N ALA A 181 -0.17 43.21 -54.65
CA ALA A 181 -0.94 44.43 -54.88
C ALA A 181 -0.09 45.53 -55.54
N GLU A 182 1.16 45.70 -55.11
CA GLU A 182 2.11 46.62 -55.74
C GLU A 182 2.37 46.26 -57.21
N ILE A 183 2.67 45.00 -57.51
CA ILE A 183 2.90 44.52 -58.89
C ILE A 183 1.63 44.71 -59.75
N SER A 184 0.44 44.40 -59.22
CA SER A 184 -0.82 44.61 -59.93
C SER A 184 -1.07 46.09 -60.25
N ASN A 185 -0.79 46.99 -59.31
CA ASN A 185 -0.87 48.43 -59.52
C ASN A 185 0.14 48.91 -60.57
N MET A 186 1.36 48.37 -60.57
CA MET A 186 2.35 48.69 -61.62
C MET A 186 1.87 48.23 -63.00
N LEU A 187 1.38 46.99 -63.12
CA LEU A 187 0.91 46.43 -64.40
C LEU A 187 -0.30 47.19 -64.95
N THR A 188 -1.29 47.53 -64.13
CA THR A 188 -2.44 48.35 -64.55
C THR A 188 -2.02 49.77 -64.96
N GLY A 189 -1.00 50.34 -64.30
CA GLY A 189 -0.36 51.59 -64.71
C GLY A 189 0.30 51.52 -66.10
N TYR A 190 0.89 50.37 -66.47
CA TYR A 190 1.41 50.14 -67.82
C TYR A 190 0.30 49.87 -68.87
N GLU A 191 -0.87 49.40 -68.46
CA GLU A 191 -2.00 49.09 -69.35
C GLU A 191 -2.82 50.34 -69.74
N TYR A 192 -2.86 51.36 -68.85
CA TYR A 192 -3.59 52.63 -69.06
C TYR A 192 -2.68 53.85 -69.33
N GLY A 193 -1.36 53.72 -69.15
CA GLY A 193 -0.36 54.77 -69.34
C GLY A 193 0.39 54.65 -70.67
N ASP A 194 0.63 55.79 -71.30
CA ASP A 194 1.34 55.94 -72.58
C ASP A 194 2.64 55.12 -72.63
N ALA A 195 2.86 54.41 -73.75
CA ALA A 195 4.01 53.52 -73.93
C ALA A 195 5.32 54.28 -73.65
N PRO A 196 6.28 53.72 -72.90
CA PRO A 196 7.54 54.40 -72.66
C PRO A 196 8.23 54.60 -74.02
N SER A 197 8.38 55.84 -74.47
CA SER A 197 9.02 56.22 -75.74
C SER A 197 10.56 56.00 -75.73
N GLY A 198 11.05 55.09 -74.88
CA GLY A 198 12.43 54.65 -74.83
C GLY A 198 12.62 53.48 -75.77
N LYS A 199 13.38 53.68 -76.85
CA LYS A 199 13.83 52.65 -77.80
C LYS A 199 14.19 51.33 -77.07
N MET A 200 13.31 50.33 -77.16
CA MET A 200 13.65 48.95 -76.79
C MET A 200 14.64 48.41 -77.83
N LEU A 201 15.93 48.39 -77.47
CA LEU A 201 16.92 47.52 -78.11
C LEU A 201 16.74 46.12 -77.52
N TRP A 202 15.92 45.31 -78.18
CA TRP A 202 15.95 43.86 -78.01
C TRP A 202 17.29 43.32 -78.55
N PRO A 203 17.96 42.37 -77.88
CA PRO A 203 19.17 41.78 -78.43
C PRO A 203 18.80 40.80 -79.55
N ALA A 204 19.40 40.99 -80.72
CA ALA A 204 19.43 40.01 -81.80
C ALA A 204 20.75 39.23 -81.70
N ASN A 205 20.61 37.91 -81.53
CA ASN A 205 21.60 36.83 -81.58
C ASN A 205 22.73 36.80 -80.54
#